data_AF-A0A6V7E9X9-F1
#
_entry.id   AF-A0A6V7E9X9-F1
#
_cell.length_a   1.000
_cell.length_b   1.000
_cell.length_c   1.000
_cell.angle_alpha   90.00
_cell.angle_beta   90.00
_cell.angle_gamma   90.00
#
_symmetry.space_group_name_H-M   'P 1'
#
loop_
_entity.id
_entity.type
_entity.pdbx_description
1 polymer ?
#
loop_
_entity_poly.entity_id
_entity_poly.type
_entity_poly.pdbx_seq_one_letter_code
_entity_poly.pdbx_strand_id
1 'polypeptide(L)'
;MPKPKTPATVYGTRLRHARMAMGWTQAELAERIGMVDSVSGATRVSRYETGQHDPDPATAEALAKALDLPVAYFHATSDLLAEVILLVAKLPAAKQKEALKRLREIAESAEG
;
A
#
# COMPACT_ATOMS: atom_id res chain seq x y z
N MET A 1 -24.55 10.53 -8.25
CA MET A 1 -23.34 9.70 -8.51
C MET A 1 -23.47 8.42 -7.68
N PRO A 2 -23.20 7.23 -8.23
CA PRO A 2 -23.21 6.01 -7.43
C PRO A 2 -22.17 6.11 -6.31
N LYS A 3 -22.50 5.63 -5.10
CA LYS A 3 -21.56 5.59 -3.98
C LYS A 3 -20.35 4.73 -4.36
N PRO A 4 -19.11 5.18 -4.11
CA PRO A 4 -17.94 4.35 -4.38
C PRO A 4 -18.05 3.06 -3.57
N LYS A 5 -17.93 1.90 -4.23
CA LYS A 5 -17.95 0.60 -3.56
C LYS A 5 -16.81 0.55 -2.53
N THR A 6 -17.12 0.03 -1.34
CA THR A 6 -16.16 -0.11 -0.24
C THR A 6 -15.09 -1.14 -0.65
N PRO A 7 -13.79 -0.88 -0.38
CA PRO A 7 -12.75 -1.89 -0.57
C PRO A 7 -13.11 -3.19 0.15
N ALA A 8 -13.14 -4.32 -0.57
CA ALA A 8 -13.46 -5.62 0.01
C ALA A 8 -12.21 -6.40 0.47
N THR A 9 -11.00 -5.92 0.15
CA THR A 9 -9.73 -6.58 0.47
C THR A 9 -8.77 -5.64 1.20
N VAL A 10 -7.84 -6.22 1.97
CA VAL A 10 -6.74 -5.48 2.61
C VAL A 10 -5.92 -4.73 1.55
N TYR A 11 -5.61 -5.41 0.44
CA TYR A 11 -4.90 -4.83 -0.69
C TYR A 11 -5.62 -3.61 -1.26
N GLY A 12 -6.90 -3.76 -1.60
CA GLY A 12 -7.68 -2.66 -2.17
C GLY A 12 -7.80 -1.46 -1.22
N THR A 13 -7.95 -1.73 0.07
CA THR A 13 -7.99 -0.70 1.12
C THR A 13 -6.68 0.07 1.19
N ARG A 14 -5.54 -0.64 1.28
CA ARG A 14 -4.21 -0.05 1.35
C ARG A 14 -3.84 0.70 0.08
N LEU A 15 -4.13 0.13 -1.08
CA LEU A 15 -3.92 0.80 -2.37
C LEU A 15 -4.68 2.12 -2.45
N ARG A 16 -5.96 2.11 -2.06
CA ARG A 16 -6.80 3.32 -2.06
C ARG A 16 -6.28 4.37 -1.08
N HIS A 17 -5.90 3.96 0.13
CA HIS A 17 -5.29 4.86 1.11
C HIS A 17 -4.01 5.51 0.58
N ALA A 18 -3.10 4.71 0.03
CA ALA A 18 -1.85 5.20 -0.55
C ALA A 18 -2.10 6.19 -1.70
N ARG A 19 -2.98 5.83 -2.64
CA ARG A 19 -3.34 6.71 -3.76
C ARG A 19 -3.91 8.04 -3.27
N MET A 20 -4.85 7.98 -2.32
CA MET A 20 -5.49 9.18 -1.77
C MET A 20 -4.50 10.05 -0.99
N ALA A 21 -3.53 9.46 -0.29
CA ALA A 21 -2.45 10.20 0.39
C ALA A 21 -1.56 10.97 -0.60
N MET A 22 -1.41 10.46 -1.83
CA MET A 22 -0.71 11.18 -2.91
C MET A 22 -1.58 12.25 -3.59
N GLY A 23 -2.87 12.33 -3.27
CA GLY A 23 -3.82 13.24 -3.92
C GLY A 23 -4.18 12.84 -5.35
N TRP A 24 -3.94 11.60 -5.76
CA TRP A 24 -4.15 11.14 -7.14
C TRP A 24 -5.54 10.55 -7.36
N THR A 25 -6.09 10.75 -8.55
CA THR A 25 -7.22 10.01 -9.12
C THR A 25 -6.79 8.60 -9.55
N GLN A 26 -7.77 7.72 -9.79
CA GLN A 26 -7.48 6.37 -10.29
C GLN A 26 -6.82 6.40 -11.67
N ALA A 27 -7.19 7.36 -12.53
CA ALA A 27 -6.56 7.57 -13.84
C ALA A 27 -5.09 7.99 -13.69
N GLU A 28 -4.80 8.96 -12.82
CA GLU A 28 -3.44 9.43 -12.56
C GLU A 28 -2.52 8.34 -12.00
N LEU A 29 -3.03 7.44 -11.15
CA LEU A 29 -2.26 6.28 -10.71
C LEU A 29 -2.03 5.29 -11.86
N ALA A 30 -3.04 5.04 -12.69
CA ALA A 30 -2.93 4.15 -13.84
C ALA A 30 -1.87 4.65 -14.85
N GLU A 31 -1.86 5.95 -15.14
CA GLU A 31 -0.86 6.59 -16.01
C GLU A 31 0.57 6.41 -15.45
N ARG A 32 0.76 6.58 -14.14
CA ARG A 32 2.07 6.41 -13.48
C ARG A 32 2.62 4.99 -13.54
N ILE A 33 1.77 3.99 -13.68
CA ILE A 33 2.18 2.60 -13.90
C ILE A 33 2.17 2.19 -15.39
N GLY A 34 2.05 3.17 -16.30
CA GLY A 34 2.20 2.96 -17.75
C GLY A 34 0.92 2.56 -18.49
N MET A 35 -0.26 2.75 -17.89
CA MET A 35 -1.54 2.53 -18.58
C MET A 35 -1.93 3.78 -19.38
N VAL A 36 -1.87 3.69 -20.71
CA VAL A 36 -1.98 4.84 -21.63
C VAL A 36 -3.43 5.32 -21.83
N ASP A 37 -4.40 4.41 -21.79
CA ASP A 37 -5.81 4.76 -21.92
C ASP A 37 -6.41 5.06 -20.53
N SER A 38 -6.76 6.33 -20.30
CA SER A 38 -7.15 6.82 -18.98
C SER A 38 -8.43 6.15 -18.44
N VAL A 39 -9.41 5.85 -19.30
CA VAL A 39 -10.69 5.24 -18.90
C VAL A 39 -10.50 3.77 -18.50
N SER A 40 -9.82 2.98 -19.33
CA SER A 40 -9.52 1.58 -19.02
C SER A 40 -8.52 1.45 -17.88
N GLY A 41 -7.55 2.36 -17.77
CA GLY A 41 -6.60 2.45 -16.68
C GLY A 41 -7.29 2.72 -15.34
N ALA A 42 -8.12 3.76 -15.27
CA ALA A 42 -8.91 4.06 -14.07
C ALA A 42 -9.82 2.88 -13.68
N THR A 43 -10.41 2.21 -14.67
CA THR A 43 -11.24 1.01 -14.43
C THR A 43 -10.44 -0.12 -13.81
N ARG A 44 -9.19 -0.38 -14.27
CA ARG A 44 -8.33 -1.42 -13.66
C ARG A 44 -7.95 -1.07 -12.22
N VAL A 45 -7.50 0.16 -11.99
CA VAL A 45 -7.18 0.63 -10.62
C VAL A 45 -8.40 0.50 -9.71
N SER A 46 -9.59 0.86 -10.19
CA SER A 46 -10.83 0.68 -9.42
C SER A 46 -11.11 -0.79 -9.08
N ARG A 47 -10.78 -1.74 -9.96
CA ARG A 47 -10.97 -3.18 -9.69
C ARG A 47 -10.01 -3.67 -8.62
N TYR A 48 -8.77 -3.17 -8.60
CA TYR A 48 -7.81 -3.44 -7.53
C TYR A 48 -8.29 -2.84 -6.19
N GLU A 49 -8.70 -1.56 -6.19
CA GLU A 49 -9.15 -0.87 -4.98
C GLU A 49 -10.42 -1.46 -4.37
N THR A 50 -11.32 -1.97 -5.21
CA THR A 50 -12.55 -2.62 -4.73
C THR A 50 -12.33 -4.09 -4.38
N GLY A 51 -11.17 -4.67 -4.71
CA GLY A 51 -10.88 -6.09 -4.53
C GLY A 51 -11.61 -7.00 -5.50
N GLN A 52 -12.11 -6.47 -6.61
CA GLN A 52 -12.71 -7.29 -7.67
C GLN A 52 -11.64 -8.14 -8.39
N HIS A 53 -10.43 -7.60 -8.50
CA HIS A 53 -9.27 -8.29 -9.05
C HIS A 53 -8.07 -8.01 -8.14
N ASP A 54 -7.20 -9.00 -7.98
CA ASP A 54 -5.88 -8.78 -7.42
C ASP A 54 -4.90 -8.42 -8.54
N PRO A 55 -3.98 -7.47 -8.31
CA PRO A 55 -2.88 -7.24 -9.24
C PRO A 55 -1.93 -8.44 -9.24
N ASP A 56 -1.38 -8.75 -10.41
CA ASP A 56 -0.26 -9.68 -10.51
C ASP A 56 1.01 -9.09 -9.83
N PRO A 57 2.03 -9.90 -9.55
CA PRO A 57 3.24 -9.43 -8.85
C PRO A 57 3.91 -8.23 -9.54
N ALA A 58 3.99 -8.23 -10.88
CA ALA A 58 4.61 -7.15 -11.63
C ALA A 58 3.82 -5.83 -11.50
N THR A 59 2.49 -5.91 -11.52
CA THR A 59 1.60 -4.78 -11.29
C THR A 59 1.69 -4.28 -9.85
N ALA A 60 1.77 -5.19 -8.88
CA ALA A 60 1.92 -4.82 -7.46
C ALA A 60 3.25 -4.08 -7.21
N GLU A 61 4.35 -4.53 -7.83
CA GLU A 61 5.64 -3.83 -7.80
C GLU A 61 5.58 -2.46 -8.49
N ALA A 62 4.93 -2.36 -9.65
CA ALA A 62 4.74 -1.10 -10.35
C ALA A 62 3.94 -0.09 -9.51
N LEU A 63 2.86 -0.55 -8.86
CA LEU A 63 2.05 0.25 -7.94
C LEU A 63 2.88 0.73 -6.73
N ALA A 64 3.61 -0.19 -6.09
CA ALA A 64 4.49 0.13 -4.96
C ALA A 64 5.53 1.20 -5.35
N LYS A 65 6.19 1.02 -6.49
CA LYS A 65 7.17 1.97 -7.01
C LYS A 65 6.56 3.33 -7.32
N ALA A 66 5.38 3.36 -7.97
CA ALA A 66 4.70 4.61 -8.28
C ALA A 66 4.29 5.38 -7.03
N LEU A 67 3.94 4.68 -5.94
CA LEU A 67 3.49 5.27 -4.68
C LEU A 67 4.63 5.54 -3.68
N ASP A 68 5.87 5.16 -4.01
CA ASP A 68 7.04 5.19 -3.12
C ASP A 68 6.81 4.42 -1.80
N LEU A 69 6.26 3.21 -1.91
CA LEU A 69 5.94 2.34 -0.77
C LEU A 69 6.54 0.94 -0.94
N PRO A 70 6.88 0.24 0.15
CA PRO A 70 7.19 -1.18 0.08
C PRO A 70 5.94 -1.98 -0.30
N VAL A 71 6.09 -3.02 -1.13
CA VAL A 71 4.98 -3.93 -1.52
C VAL A 71 4.26 -4.50 -0.30
N ALA A 72 4.99 -4.76 0.79
CA ALA A 72 4.45 -5.25 2.06
C ALA A 72 3.34 -4.35 2.64
N TYR A 73 3.35 -3.04 2.35
CA TYR A 73 2.32 -2.11 2.80
C TYR A 73 0.92 -2.52 2.33
N PHE A 74 0.80 -3.07 1.12
CA PHE A 74 -0.50 -3.49 0.57
C PHE A 74 -1.11 -4.68 1.32
N HIS A 75 -0.33 -5.38 2.13
CA HIS A 75 -0.78 -6.53 2.92
C HIS A 75 -0.91 -6.23 4.42
N ALA A 76 -0.73 -4.97 4.83
CA ALA A 76 -0.85 -4.57 6.23
C ALA A 76 -2.30 -4.67 6.73
N THR A 77 -2.59 -5.66 7.56
CA THR A 77 -3.95 -5.98 8.02
C THR A 77 -4.53 -4.97 9.02
N SER A 78 -3.71 -4.10 9.60
CA SER A 78 -4.13 -3.02 10.51
C SER A 78 -3.35 -1.74 10.24
N ASP A 79 -3.91 -0.59 10.64
CA ASP A 79 -3.25 0.71 10.45
C ASP A 79 -1.94 0.81 11.22
N LEU A 80 -1.89 0.21 12.42
CA LEU A 80 -0.67 0.09 13.21
C LEU A 80 0.43 -0.67 12.44
N LEU A 81 0.12 -1.83 11.85
CA LEU A 81 1.11 -2.58 11.06
C LEU A 81 1.55 -1.82 9.82
N ALA A 82 0.62 -1.11 9.17
CA ALA A 82 0.93 -0.28 8.02
C ALA A 82 1.92 0.83 8.40
N GLU A 83 1.70 1.50 9.52
CA GLU A 83 2.57 2.55 10.04
C GLU A 83 3.96 2.00 10.39
N VAL A 84 4.05 0.87 11.09
CA VAL A 84 5.34 0.21 11.40
C VAL A 84 6.12 -0.12 10.13
N ILE A 85 5.46 -0.70 9.12
CA ILE A 85 6.08 -1.01 7.83
C ILE A 85 6.66 0.26 7.18
N LEU A 86 5.88 1.34 7.13
CA LEU A 86 6.31 2.59 6.50
C LEU A 86 7.45 3.28 7.26
N LEU A 87 7.38 3.32 8.58
CA LEU A 87 8.43 3.92 9.42
C LEU A 87 9.74 3.16 9.23
N VAL A 88 9.71 1.82 9.31
CA VAL A 88 10.91 1.00 9.16
C VAL A 88 11.46 1.10 7.73
N ALA A 89 10.62 1.03 6.70
CA ALA A 89 11.06 1.09 5.31
C ALA A 89 11.80 2.39 4.95
N LYS A 90 11.46 3.51 5.59
CA LYS A 90 12.09 4.82 5.36
C LYS A 90 13.42 5.01 6.08
N LEU A 91 13.76 4.16 7.05
CA LEU A 91 15.00 4.26 7.80
C LEU A 91 16.19 3.68 7.02
N PRO A 92 17.41 4.23 7.19
CA PRO A 92 18.63 3.57 6.75
C PRO A 92 18.76 2.17 7.37
N ALA A 93 19.40 1.23 6.68
CA ALA A 93 19.52 -0.17 7.11
C ALA A 93 20.04 -0.36 8.54
N ALA A 94 20.98 0.48 8.99
CA ALA A 94 21.47 0.46 10.38
C ALA A 94 20.38 0.83 11.40
N LYS A 95 19.56 1.84 11.08
CA LYS A 95 18.44 2.29 11.92
C LYS A 95 17.25 1.33 11.89
N GLN A 96 17.05 0.60 10.79
CA GLN A 96 16.08 -0.50 10.75
C GLN A 96 16.45 -1.60 11.75
N LYS A 97 17.73 -2.00 11.82
CA LYS A 97 18.21 -2.99 12.80
C LYS A 97 18.05 -2.49 14.24
N GLU A 98 18.32 -1.21 14.48
CA GLU A 98 18.10 -0.58 15.79
C GLU A 98 16.62 -0.59 16.18
N ALA A 99 15.72 -0.19 15.26
CA ALA A 99 14.27 -0.23 15.49
C ALA A 99 13.78 -1.65 15.81
N LEU A 100 14.23 -2.66 15.05
CA LEU A 100 13.90 -4.06 15.32
C LEU A 100 14.38 -4.52 16.69
N LYS A 101 15.59 -4.10 17.11
CA LYS A 101 16.10 -4.40 18.45
C LYS A 101 15.19 -3.82 19.54
N ARG A 102 14.78 -2.55 19.41
CA ARG A 102 13.86 -1.91 20.36
C ARG A 102 12.50 -2.60 20.44
N LEU A 103 11.95 -3.02 19.30
CA LEU A 103 10.69 -3.76 19.27
C LEU A 103 10.80 -5.12 19.98
N ARG A 104 11.95 -5.80 19.89
CA ARG A 104 12.22 -7.04 20.63
C ARG A 104 12.30 -6.80 22.14
N GLU A 105 13.03 -5.77 22.57
CA GLU A 105 13.13 -5.39 24.00
C GLU A 105 11.74 -5.11 24.61
N ILE A 106 10.86 -4.43 23.85
CA ILE A 106 9.47 -4.18 24.26
C ILE A 106 8.68 -5.49 24.39
N ALA A 107 8.80 -6.39 23.41
CA ALA A 107 8.08 -7.66 23.42
C ALA A 107 8.51 -8.55 24.61
N GLU A 108 9.82 -8.65 24.86
CA GLU A 108 10.37 -9.40 26.00
C GLU A 108 9.90 -8.83 27.34
N SER A 109 9.77 -7.50 27.44
CA SER A 109 9.29 -6.83 28.67
C SER A 109 7.79 -6.96 28.90
N ALA A 110 7.02 -7.34 27.89
CA ALA A 110 5.56 -7.54 28.00
C ALA A 110 5.19 -8.96 28.44
N GLU A 111 6.14 -9.89 28.40
CA GLU A 111 5.97 -11.29 28.80
C GLU A 111 6.32 -11.55 30.29
N GLY A 112 6.85 -10.55 31.00
CA GLY A 112 7.19 -10.60 32.44
C GLY A 112 6.27 -9.74 33.29
#